data_AF-A0A8T5A2C5-F1
#
_entry.id   AF-A0A8T5A2C5-F1
#
_cell.length_a   1.000
_cell.length_b   1.000
_cell.length_c   1.000
_cell.angle_alpha   90.00
_cell.angle_beta   90.00
_cell.angle_gamma   90.00
#
_symmetry.space_group_name_H-M   'P 1'
#
loop_
_entity.id
_entity.type
_entity.pdbx_description
1 polymer ?
#
loop_
_entity_poly.entity_id
_entity_poly.type
_entity_poly.pdbx_seq_one_letter_code
_entity_poly.pdbx_strand_id
1 'polypeptide(L)'
;MEAPEEERPPREEWSIDVAEVREVDQKDKTVSAKYVIEARFSVEGVVEKHDVIGAIFGQTEGLFPKEFELRELQKSGKIGRIDIELKSANDRTEGTITIPSSLDRAETAIIAAAVETIDRIGPCEAKVRIERIVDVRADKREKIIQRAKELMRDWVVKDAIELEKLIEEVSKDERRPQPVQYGKERLTATPDISQMDELIIVEGRADVINLLKSGYTGVIALEGVKIPKTIMELTRKKETTVFLDGDRGGDLILKELMQVARPKYVARAPRGKEVEELTPEEIREALAKRVPFEKVLALSRIGELAGEIRGTLEAILMRGDGAELARIPVSELVDRLRERDDVEMVVFDGIITQRLLETAKEKGVKTLVGERVATGVEVPPEIEVKLFSELP
;
A
#
# COMPACT_ATOMS: atom_id res chain seq x y z
N MET A 1 27.13 -3.07 -11.57
CA MET A 1 27.19 -1.72 -10.95
C MET A 1 26.35 -1.80 -9.71
N GLU A 2 26.94 -2.35 -8.64
CA GLU A 2 26.32 -2.47 -7.33
C GLU A 2 26.62 -1.19 -6.55
N ALA A 3 25.57 -0.63 -5.95
CA ALA A 3 25.67 0.49 -5.01
C ALA A 3 26.33 0.01 -3.70
N PRO A 4 27.00 0.89 -2.94
CA PRO A 4 27.71 0.49 -1.75
C PRO A 4 26.75 0.19 -0.60
N GLU A 5 27.06 -0.89 0.11
CA GLU A 5 26.39 -1.37 1.31
C GLU A 5 26.80 -0.46 2.49
N GLU A 6 25.86 0.33 3.00
CA GLU A 6 26.06 1.15 4.20
C GLU A 6 26.15 0.25 5.43
N GLU A 7 27.34 0.19 6.03
CA GLU A 7 27.64 -0.53 7.27
C GLU A 7 26.76 -0.02 8.42
N ARG A 8 25.96 -0.92 9.01
CA ARG A 8 25.28 -0.67 10.29
C ARG A 8 26.31 -0.55 11.40
N PRO A 9 26.19 0.43 12.31
CA PRO A 9 27.08 0.50 13.46
C PRO A 9 26.79 -0.67 14.43
N PRO A 10 27.77 -1.08 15.25
CA PRO A 10 27.61 -2.16 16.20
C PRO A 10 26.53 -1.80 17.23
N ARG A 11 25.71 -2.79 17.61
CA ARG A 11 24.84 -2.68 18.79
C ARG A 11 25.73 -2.62 20.03
N GLU A 12 25.95 -1.41 20.56
CA GLU A 12 26.43 -1.25 21.92
C GLU A 12 25.34 -1.75 22.87
N GLU A 13 25.63 -2.83 23.60
CA GLU A 13 24.90 -3.16 24.81
C GLU A 13 25.24 -2.12 25.86
N TRP A 14 24.31 -1.20 26.12
CA TRP A 14 24.43 -0.26 27.23
C TRP A 14 24.14 -1.02 28.52
N SER A 15 25.17 -1.67 29.07
CA SER A 15 25.21 -2.03 30.49
C SER A 15 25.32 -0.73 31.27
N ILE A 16 24.20 -0.25 31.81
CA ILE A 16 24.23 0.86 32.77
C ILE A 16 24.81 0.28 34.06
N ASP A 17 26.05 0.64 34.36
CA ASP A 17 26.63 0.46 35.69
C ASP A 17 25.79 1.27 36.68
N VAL A 18 24.93 0.56 37.42
CA VAL A 18 24.03 1.10 38.46
C VAL A 18 24.80 1.39 39.76
N ALA A 19 26.03 1.88 39.64
CA ALA A 19 26.94 2.06 40.75
C ALA A 19 27.65 3.42 40.66
N GLU A 20 26.89 4.51 40.81
CA GLU A 20 27.36 5.78 41.40
C GLU A 20 26.25 6.85 41.36
N VAL A 21 25.13 6.58 42.03
CA VAL A 21 24.30 7.64 42.59
C VAL A 21 24.23 7.35 44.07
N ARG A 22 25.05 8.09 44.83
CA ARG A 22 25.19 8.00 46.27
C ARG A 22 23.82 7.90 46.93
N GLU A 23 23.67 6.83 47.71
CA GLU A 23 22.55 6.58 48.61
C GLU A 23 22.26 7.82 49.44
N VAL A 24 21.06 8.37 49.26
CA VAL A 24 20.39 9.11 50.34
C VAL A 24 19.37 8.15 50.92
N ASP A 25 19.82 7.55 52.02
CA ASP A 25 19.13 6.74 53.01
C ASP A 25 17.66 6.37 52.77
N GLN A 26 17.44 5.09 52.45
CA GLN A 26 16.21 4.38 52.75
C GLN A 26 16.16 4.01 54.24
N LYS A 27 15.93 4.98 55.13
CA LYS A 27 15.54 4.71 56.53
C LYS A 27 14.67 5.83 57.10
N ASP A 28 13.39 5.85 56.73
CA ASP A 28 12.30 6.01 57.71
C ASP A 28 10.93 5.93 57.01
N LYS A 29 10.14 4.92 57.39
CA LYS A 29 8.69 4.92 57.17
C LYS A 29 8.09 5.97 58.10
N THR A 30 7.71 7.16 57.61
CA THR A 30 6.59 7.97 58.15
C THR A 30 6.40 9.27 57.37
N VAL A 31 5.16 9.52 56.92
CA VAL A 31 4.64 10.72 56.22
C VAL A 31 5.03 10.85 54.73
N SER A 32 4.01 10.87 53.85
CA SER A 32 4.15 11.31 52.45
C SER A 32 4.38 12.82 52.41
N ALA A 33 5.60 13.25 52.72
CA ALA A 33 5.98 14.66 52.63
C ALA A 33 5.71 15.20 51.22
N LYS A 34 5.09 16.38 51.15
CA LYS A 34 4.90 17.16 49.93
C LYS A 34 6.04 18.15 49.74
N TYR A 35 6.55 18.68 50.85
CA TYR A 35 7.64 19.64 50.90
C TYR A 35 8.65 19.24 51.98
N VAL A 36 9.91 19.68 51.82
CA VAL A 36 10.94 19.58 52.84
C VAL A 36 11.51 20.97 53.06
N ILE A 37 11.45 21.46 54.29
CA ILE A 37 12.09 22.71 54.70
C ILE A 37 13.52 22.38 55.09
N GLU A 38 14.49 23.03 54.45
CA GLU A 38 15.91 22.95 54.81
C GLU A 38 16.33 24.29 55.40
N ALA A 39 16.79 24.25 56.66
CA ALA A 39 17.28 25.42 57.36
C ALA A 39 18.70 25.17 57.88
N ARG A 40 19.50 26.23 57.94
CA ARG A 40 20.83 26.21 58.56
C ARG A 40 20.81 27.06 59.82
N PHE A 41 21.48 26.61 60.86
CA PHE A 41 21.62 27.37 62.09
C PHE A 41 23.08 27.47 62.53
N SER A 42 23.34 28.52 63.30
CA SER A 42 24.63 28.83 63.90
C SER A 42 24.41 29.28 65.34
N VAL A 43 25.15 28.72 66.28
CA VAL A 43 25.07 29.01 67.72
C VAL A 43 26.46 29.39 68.23
N GLU A 44 26.51 30.44 69.06
CA GLU A 44 27.70 30.86 69.79
C GLU A 44 27.78 30.07 71.11
N GLY A 45 28.32 28.86 71.02
CA GLY A 45 28.49 27.92 72.13
C GLY A 45 28.30 26.46 71.70
N VAL A 46 28.43 25.56 72.68
CA VAL A 46 28.21 24.11 72.51
C VAL A 46 26.77 23.77 72.87
N VAL A 47 26.04 23.16 71.92
CA VAL A 47 24.66 22.70 72.10
C VAL A 47 24.49 21.30 71.54
N GLU A 48 23.53 20.55 72.09
CA GLU A 48 23.21 19.20 71.62
C GLU A 48 21.94 19.17 70.76
N LYS A 49 21.68 18.03 70.11
CA LYS A 49 20.49 17.84 69.28
C LYS A 49 19.19 18.11 70.06
N HIS A 50 19.16 17.74 71.34
CA HIS A 50 17.98 17.92 72.18
C HIS A 50 17.69 19.40 72.50
N ASP A 51 18.71 20.26 72.59
CA ASP A 51 18.57 21.70 72.75
C ASP A 51 17.93 22.34 71.52
N VAL A 52 18.36 21.93 70.32
CA VAL A 52 17.83 22.43 69.05
C VAL A 52 16.36 22.02 68.88
N ILE A 53 16.02 20.75 69.17
CA ILE A 53 14.61 20.30 69.20
C ILE A 53 13.81 21.10 70.23
N GLY A 54 14.39 21.30 71.42
CA GLY A 54 13.78 22.07 72.49
C GLY A 54 13.47 23.50 72.09
N ALA A 55 14.38 24.16 71.36
CA ALA A 55 14.19 25.51 70.85
C ALA A 55 13.12 25.57 69.74
N ILE A 56 13.14 24.61 68.80
CA ILE A 56 12.15 24.54 67.72
C ILE A 56 10.75 24.44 68.30
N PHE A 57 10.46 23.47 69.16
CA PHE A 57 9.13 23.37 69.76
C PHE A 57 8.90 24.48 70.80
N GLY A 58 9.89 24.85 71.60
CA GLY A 58 9.70 25.82 72.68
C GLY A 58 9.33 27.22 72.18
N GLN A 59 9.98 27.70 71.12
CA GLN A 59 9.79 29.07 70.62
C GLN A 59 8.71 29.20 69.56
N THR A 60 8.36 28.12 68.85
CA THR A 60 7.30 28.15 67.83
C THR A 60 5.90 27.86 68.38
N GLU A 61 5.79 27.24 69.56
CA GLU A 61 4.49 26.93 70.19
C GLU A 61 3.84 28.19 70.79
N GLY A 62 2.52 28.28 70.73
CA GLY A 62 1.77 29.46 71.19
C GLY A 62 1.78 30.67 70.26
N LEU A 63 2.54 30.66 69.16
CA LEU A 63 2.49 31.68 68.11
C LEU A 63 1.27 31.54 67.20
N PHE A 64 0.73 30.33 67.08
CA PHE A 64 -0.35 29.98 66.17
C PHE A 64 -1.49 29.26 66.90
N PRO A 65 -2.69 29.16 66.29
CA PRO A 65 -3.73 28.25 66.78
C PRO A 65 -3.21 26.81 66.89
N LYS A 66 -3.78 26.02 67.81
CA LYS A 66 -3.33 24.64 68.11
C LYS A 66 -3.17 23.73 66.89
N GLU A 67 -3.98 23.91 65.86
CA GLU A 67 -3.91 23.12 64.62
C GLU A 67 -2.66 23.39 63.76
N PHE A 68 -1.93 24.48 64.03
CA PHE A 68 -0.69 24.88 63.38
C PHE A 68 0.55 24.78 64.30
N GLU A 69 0.38 24.30 65.53
CA GLU A 69 1.49 24.03 66.45
C GLU A 69 2.31 22.83 65.96
N LEU A 70 3.64 22.94 65.97
CA LEU A 70 4.54 21.91 65.43
C LEU A 70 4.32 20.55 66.11
N ARG A 71 4.03 20.51 67.42
CA ARG A 71 3.75 19.25 68.14
C ARG A 71 2.47 18.58 67.65
N GLU A 72 1.40 19.35 67.45
CA GLU A 72 0.11 18.83 66.98
C GLU A 72 0.18 18.44 65.50
N LEU A 73 0.90 19.22 64.69
CA LEU A 73 1.19 18.88 63.30
C LEU A 73 2.03 17.61 63.19
N GLN A 74 2.97 17.37 64.10
CA GLN A 74 3.75 16.13 64.13
C GLN A 74 2.89 14.93 64.58
N LYS A 75 2.06 15.09 65.62
CA LYS A 75 1.12 14.04 66.07
C LYS A 75 0.10 13.65 65.00
N SER A 76 -0.41 14.63 64.27
CA SER A 76 -1.36 14.41 63.17
C SER A 76 -0.70 13.90 61.88
N GLY A 77 0.64 13.80 61.84
CA GLY A 77 1.40 13.36 60.67
C GLY A 77 1.47 14.39 59.55
N LYS A 78 1.08 15.64 59.80
CA LYS A 78 1.24 16.75 58.85
C LYS A 78 2.69 17.23 58.75
N ILE A 79 3.43 17.15 59.86
CA ILE A 79 4.88 17.35 59.92
C ILE A 79 5.56 16.02 60.24
N GLY A 80 6.66 15.73 59.55
CA GLY A 80 7.45 14.52 59.74
C GLY A 80 8.37 14.59 60.97
N ARG A 81 9.29 13.63 61.06
CA ARG A 81 10.39 13.74 62.04
C ARG A 81 11.30 14.89 61.63
N ILE A 82 11.58 15.76 62.58
CA ILE A 82 12.53 16.85 62.40
C ILE A 82 13.92 16.24 62.56
N ASP A 83 14.71 16.28 61.50
CA ASP A 83 16.08 15.78 61.51
C ASP A 83 17.07 16.91 61.71
N ILE A 84 18.12 16.63 62.47
CA ILE A 84 19.11 17.62 62.89
C ILE A 84 20.49 17.01 62.80
N GLU A 85 21.33 17.65 61.99
CA GLU A 85 22.76 17.42 61.93
C GLU A 85 23.47 18.64 62.49
N LEU A 86 24.47 18.42 63.35
CA LEU A 86 25.23 19.52 63.94
C LEU A 86 26.68 19.10 64.13
N LYS A 87 27.57 20.09 64.06
CA LYS A 87 28.99 19.97 64.33
C LYS A 87 29.41 21.12 65.22
N SER A 88 30.05 20.80 66.33
CA SER A 88 30.57 21.77 67.28
C SER A 88 32.09 21.80 67.20
N ALA A 89 32.66 22.98 66.94
CA ALA A 89 34.10 23.20 66.90
C ALA A 89 34.42 24.64 67.34
N ASN A 90 35.48 24.83 68.14
CA ASN A 90 35.95 26.15 68.60
C ASN A 90 34.84 27.01 69.24
N ASP A 91 34.08 26.43 70.17
CA ASP A 91 33.00 27.10 70.91
C ASP A 91 31.87 27.68 70.01
N ARG A 92 31.71 27.09 68.83
CA ARG A 92 30.65 27.42 67.88
C ARG A 92 30.03 26.13 67.37
N THR A 93 28.71 26.12 67.26
CA THR A 93 27.96 24.98 66.71
C THR A 93 27.25 25.42 65.45
N GLU A 94 27.48 24.71 64.36
CA GLU A 94 26.75 24.89 63.10
C GLU A 94 26.01 23.61 62.76
N GLY A 95 24.83 23.74 62.19
CA GLY A 95 24.02 22.59 61.83
C GLY A 95 22.93 22.90 60.84
N THR A 96 22.26 21.84 60.42
CA THR A 96 21.12 21.86 59.50
C THR A 96 19.91 21.24 60.18
N ILE A 97 18.75 21.83 59.91
CA ILE A 97 17.44 21.37 60.36
C ILE A 97 16.65 21.00 59.10
N THR A 98 16.13 19.78 59.06
CA THR A 98 15.33 19.27 57.95
C THR A 98 13.94 18.90 58.46
N ILE A 99 12.91 19.57 57.95
CA ILE A 99 11.52 19.38 58.37
C ILE A 99 10.68 18.91 57.19
N PRO A 100 10.32 17.62 57.12
CA PRO A 100 9.36 17.12 56.14
C PRO A 100 7.95 17.62 56.46
N SER A 101 7.23 18.10 55.45
CA SER A 101 5.87 18.64 55.60
C SER A 101 4.94 18.08 54.53
N SER A 102 3.75 17.64 54.92
CA SER A 102 2.65 17.26 54.01
C SER A 102 1.56 18.34 53.88
N LEU A 103 1.79 19.50 54.49
CA LEU A 103 0.96 20.71 54.39
C LEU A 103 0.95 21.29 52.97
N ASP A 104 0.12 22.30 52.75
CA ASP A 104 0.17 23.07 51.51
C ASP A 104 1.35 24.05 51.46
N ARG A 105 1.58 24.68 50.30
CA ARG A 105 2.75 25.55 50.09
C ARG A 105 2.78 26.76 51.03
N ALA A 106 1.60 27.35 51.31
CA ALA A 106 1.49 28.55 52.12
C ALA A 106 1.70 28.21 53.59
N GLU A 107 1.05 27.16 54.07
CA GLU A 107 1.19 26.64 55.43
C GLU A 107 2.63 26.20 55.71
N THR A 108 3.27 25.46 54.80
CA THR A 108 4.69 25.08 54.95
C THR A 108 5.60 26.31 55.02
N ALA A 109 5.34 27.36 54.24
CA ALA A 109 6.13 28.59 54.28
C ALA A 109 5.97 29.34 55.61
N ILE A 110 4.77 29.37 56.20
CA ILE A 110 4.52 29.96 57.52
C ILE A 110 5.31 29.21 58.60
N ILE A 111 5.28 27.88 58.58
CA ILE A 111 6.05 27.06 59.52
C ILE A 111 7.56 27.29 59.35
N ALA A 112 8.06 27.38 58.10
CA ALA A 112 9.46 27.69 57.84
C ALA A 112 9.84 29.06 58.43
N ALA A 113 9.02 30.09 58.20
CA ALA A 113 9.25 31.42 58.76
C ALA A 113 9.25 31.42 60.30
N ALA A 114 8.38 30.65 60.94
CA ALA A 114 8.37 30.51 62.40
C ALA A 114 9.63 29.81 62.95
N VAL A 115 10.17 28.83 62.23
CA VAL A 115 11.44 28.20 62.60
C VAL A 115 12.60 29.18 62.42
N GLU A 116 12.53 30.08 61.44
CA GLU A 116 13.54 31.12 61.23
C GLU A 116 13.59 32.17 62.35
N THR A 117 12.50 32.37 63.10
CA THR A 117 12.46 33.32 64.22
C THR A 117 13.20 32.83 65.47
N ILE A 118 13.66 31.58 65.50
CA ILE A 118 14.39 31.03 66.64
C ILE A 118 15.71 31.80 66.81
N ASP A 119 15.83 32.51 67.93
CA ASP A 119 16.97 33.37 68.25
C ASP A 119 17.88 32.79 69.35
N ARG A 120 17.48 31.67 69.96
CA ARG A 120 18.18 31.07 71.10
C ARG A 120 18.01 29.56 71.15
N ILE A 121 19.11 28.84 71.28
CA ILE A 121 19.15 27.38 71.41
C ILE A 121 19.86 27.02 72.71
N GLY A 122 19.13 26.37 73.63
CA GLY A 122 19.60 26.13 74.98
C GLY A 122 19.94 27.45 75.71
N PRO A 123 21.14 27.57 76.31
CA PRO A 123 21.58 28.81 76.94
C PRO A 123 22.16 29.86 75.96
N CYS A 124 22.39 29.51 74.70
CA CYS A 124 23.18 30.31 73.74
C CYS A 124 22.32 31.04 72.69
N GLU A 125 22.79 32.20 72.24
CA GLU A 125 22.20 32.91 71.10
C GLU A 125 22.42 32.13 69.79
N ALA A 126 21.40 32.15 68.94
CA ALA A 126 21.36 31.40 67.70
C ALA A 126 20.89 32.28 66.53
N LYS A 127 21.35 31.94 65.33
CA LYS A 127 20.82 32.47 64.07
C LYS A 127 20.38 31.31 63.21
N VAL A 128 19.09 31.24 62.93
CA VAL A 128 18.49 30.27 62.00
C VAL A 128 18.18 30.98 60.69
N ARG A 129 18.40 30.31 59.56
CA ARG A 129 18.03 30.77 58.22
C ARG A 129 17.43 29.65 57.41
N ILE A 130 16.34 29.93 56.69
CA ILE A 130 15.78 28.97 55.73
C ILE A 130 16.63 29.01 54.45
N GLU A 131 17.24 27.88 54.08
CA GLU A 131 18.00 27.78 52.83
C GLU A 131 17.05 27.62 51.64
N ARG A 132 16.07 26.72 51.76
CA ARG A 132 15.04 26.49 50.73
C ARG A 132 13.90 25.61 51.25
N ILE A 133 12.78 25.63 50.51
CA ILE A 133 11.68 24.68 50.66
C ILE A 133 11.59 23.86 49.37
N VAL A 134 11.85 22.56 49.46
CA VAL A 134 11.94 21.64 48.31
C VAL A 134 10.60 20.91 48.12
N ASP A 135 9.97 21.00 46.93
CA ASP A 135 8.80 20.18 46.58
C ASP A 135 9.26 18.79 46.09
N VAL A 136 9.21 17.81 46.98
CA VAL A 136 9.65 16.43 46.70
C VAL A 136 8.77 15.70 45.68
N ARG A 137 7.63 16.29 45.27
CA ARG A 137 6.78 15.74 44.20
C ARG A 137 7.21 16.23 42.82
N ALA A 138 8.08 17.25 42.72
CA ALA A 138 8.56 17.74 41.43
C ALA A 138 9.26 16.60 40.64
N ASP A 139 10.17 15.87 41.29
CA ASP A 139 10.90 14.76 40.66
C ASP A 139 9.98 13.59 40.30
N LYS A 140 8.99 13.28 41.15
CA LYS A 140 7.98 12.25 40.84
C LYS A 140 7.13 12.65 39.65
N ARG A 141 6.74 13.94 39.54
CA ARG A 141 5.99 14.47 38.40
C ARG A 141 6.80 14.35 37.11
N GLU A 142 8.09 14.67 37.12
CA GLU A 142 8.95 14.51 35.95
C GLU A 142 9.04 13.04 35.51
N LYS A 143 9.22 12.11 36.45
CA LYS A 143 9.19 10.66 36.17
C LYS A 143 7.84 10.20 35.59
N ILE A 144 6.72 10.72 36.10
CA ILE A 144 5.38 10.43 35.59
C ILE A 144 5.23 10.97 34.15
N ILE A 145 5.68 12.19 33.88
CA ILE A 145 5.64 12.79 32.54
C ILE A 145 6.47 11.96 31.56
N GLN A 146 7.69 11.58 31.95
CA GLN A 146 8.55 10.78 31.10
C GLN A 146 7.95 9.40 30.82
N ARG A 147 7.40 8.74 31.85
CA ARG A 147 6.70 7.46 31.68
C ARG A 147 5.45 7.60 30.81
N ALA A 148 4.69 8.69 30.93
CA ALA A 148 3.53 8.95 30.08
C ALA A 148 3.95 9.16 28.61
N LYS A 149 5.07 9.85 28.35
CA LYS A 149 5.64 9.98 27.00
C LYS A 149 6.06 8.63 26.41
N GLU A 150 6.68 7.76 27.20
CA GLU A 150 7.01 6.39 26.79
C GLU A 150 5.76 5.57 26.47
N LEU A 151 4.77 5.56 27.37
CA LEU A 151 3.50 4.86 27.15
C LEU A 151 2.77 5.37 25.91
N MET A 152 2.80 6.68 25.64
CA MET A 152 2.25 7.25 24.41
C MET A 152 3.03 6.83 23.17
N ARG A 153 4.37 6.76 23.23
CA ARG A 153 5.18 6.22 22.12
C ARG A 153 4.85 4.74 21.87
N ASP A 154 4.73 3.94 22.93
CA ASP A 154 4.34 2.53 22.83
C ASP A 154 2.92 2.37 22.27
N TRP A 155 1.98 3.24 22.63
CA TRP A 155 0.63 3.27 22.05
C TRP A 155 0.64 3.70 20.58
N VAL A 156 1.37 4.74 20.20
CA VAL A 156 1.50 5.15 18.79
C VAL A 156 2.16 4.04 17.95
N VAL A 157 3.17 3.36 18.50
CA VAL A 157 3.80 2.21 17.83
C VAL A 157 2.86 1.02 17.77
N LYS A 158 2.08 0.74 18.83
CA LYS A 158 1.08 -0.34 18.80
C LYS A 158 -0.11 -0.04 17.88
N ASP A 159 -0.63 1.18 17.87
CA ASP A 159 -1.68 1.63 16.95
C ASP A 159 -1.17 1.65 15.51
N ALA A 160 0.10 2.01 15.27
CA ALA A 160 0.73 1.89 13.95
C ALA A 160 0.92 0.43 13.54
N ILE A 161 1.33 -0.46 14.45
CA ILE A 161 1.46 -1.91 14.19
C ILE A 161 0.08 -2.56 14.03
N GLU A 162 -0.94 -2.12 14.75
CA GLU A 162 -2.32 -2.61 14.62
C GLU A 162 -2.98 -2.08 13.35
N LEU A 163 -2.72 -0.83 12.95
CA LEU A 163 -3.10 -0.31 11.64
C LEU A 163 -2.32 -1.03 10.52
N GLU A 164 -1.03 -1.30 10.68
CA GLU A 164 -0.25 -2.09 9.71
C GLU A 164 -0.76 -3.52 9.62
N LYS A 165 -1.10 -4.17 10.74
CA LYS A 165 -1.71 -5.51 10.76
C LYS A 165 -3.13 -5.53 10.21
N LEU A 166 -3.93 -4.52 10.50
CA LEU A 166 -5.28 -4.34 9.93
C LEU A 166 -5.16 -4.07 8.43
N ILE A 167 -4.22 -3.21 8.00
CA ILE A 167 -3.88 -3.01 6.60
C ILE A 167 -3.35 -4.30 6.00
N GLU A 168 -2.58 -5.12 6.70
CA GLU A 168 -2.02 -6.38 6.19
C GLU A 168 -3.08 -7.49 6.11
N GLU A 169 -4.05 -7.56 7.03
CA GLU A 169 -5.21 -8.46 6.98
C GLU A 169 -6.23 -8.01 5.92
N VAL A 170 -6.54 -6.71 5.85
CA VAL A 170 -7.35 -6.13 4.76
C VAL A 170 -6.63 -6.25 3.41
N SER A 171 -5.31 -6.16 3.38
CA SER A 171 -4.49 -6.42 2.17
C SER A 171 -4.35 -7.90 1.85
N LYS A 172 -4.55 -8.81 2.82
CA LYS A 172 -4.57 -10.25 2.54
C LYS A 172 -5.89 -10.68 1.90
N ASP A 173 -6.99 -10.00 2.22
CA ASP A 173 -8.29 -10.19 1.56
C ASP A 173 -8.53 -9.28 0.34
N GLU A 174 -7.71 -8.24 0.10
CA GLU A 174 -7.88 -7.35 -1.06
C GLU A 174 -6.58 -6.89 -1.76
N ARG A 175 -5.53 -7.71 -1.84
CA ARG A 175 -4.46 -7.49 -2.83
C ARG A 175 -4.97 -7.86 -4.22
N ARG A 176 -5.78 -6.98 -4.82
CA ARG A 176 -5.89 -6.93 -6.29
C ARG A 176 -4.48 -6.66 -6.81
N PRO A 177 -3.87 -7.55 -7.61
CA PRO A 177 -2.58 -7.27 -8.19
C PRO A 177 -2.68 -5.95 -8.95
N GLN A 178 -1.71 -5.06 -8.76
CA GLN A 178 -1.66 -3.80 -9.51
C GLN A 178 -0.84 -4.03 -10.79
N PRO A 179 -1.20 -3.41 -11.92
CA PRO A 179 -0.39 -3.51 -13.12
C PRO A 179 1.00 -2.90 -12.91
N VAL A 180 2.00 -3.51 -13.53
CA VAL A 180 3.41 -3.12 -13.51
C VAL A 180 3.85 -2.63 -14.89
N GLN A 181 5.07 -2.10 -14.99
CA GLN A 181 5.69 -1.76 -16.28
C GLN A 181 6.61 -2.89 -16.75
N TYR A 182 6.53 -3.24 -18.03
CA TYR A 182 7.30 -4.33 -18.63
C TYR A 182 8.04 -3.89 -19.90
N GLY A 183 9.25 -4.44 -20.09
CA GLY A 183 10.07 -4.20 -21.28
C GLY A 183 10.73 -2.82 -21.33
N LYS A 184 11.49 -2.58 -22.41
CA LYS A 184 12.22 -1.31 -22.62
C LYS A 184 11.27 -0.13 -22.85
N GLU A 185 10.10 -0.43 -23.40
CA GLU A 185 9.05 0.54 -23.71
C GLU A 185 8.13 0.82 -22.51
N ARG A 186 8.37 0.16 -21.36
CA ARG A 186 7.62 0.36 -20.10
C ARG A 186 6.10 0.16 -20.23
N LEU A 187 5.70 -0.84 -21.02
CA LEU A 187 4.30 -1.16 -21.29
C LEU A 187 3.59 -1.63 -20.03
N THR A 188 2.35 -1.22 -19.83
CA THR A 188 1.50 -1.72 -18.74
C THR A 188 1.26 -3.22 -18.90
N ALA A 189 1.53 -4.01 -17.85
CA ALA A 189 1.31 -5.45 -17.83
C ALA A 189 0.88 -5.95 -16.45
N THR A 190 0.40 -7.18 -16.35
CA THR A 190 0.17 -7.85 -15.06
C THR A 190 1.51 -8.26 -14.42
N PRO A 191 1.61 -8.34 -13.07
CA PRO A 191 2.87 -8.60 -12.36
C PRO A 191 3.61 -9.88 -12.78
N ASP A 192 2.85 -10.88 -13.20
CA ASP A 192 3.27 -12.24 -13.55
C ASP A 192 3.66 -12.43 -15.02
N ILE A 193 3.62 -11.37 -15.85
CA ILE A 193 3.84 -11.42 -17.30
C ILE A 193 5.13 -12.15 -17.72
N SER A 194 6.18 -12.07 -16.91
CA SER A 194 7.46 -12.75 -17.18
C SER A 194 7.36 -14.26 -17.07
N GLN A 195 6.52 -14.75 -16.15
CA GLN A 195 6.38 -16.16 -15.77
C GLN A 195 5.38 -16.93 -16.64
N MET A 196 4.47 -16.23 -17.32
CA MET A 196 3.39 -16.85 -18.10
C MET A 196 3.83 -17.27 -19.51
N ASP A 197 3.52 -18.49 -19.93
CA ASP A 197 3.81 -18.97 -21.28
C ASP A 197 2.74 -18.55 -22.31
N GLU A 198 1.51 -18.38 -21.84
CA GLU A 198 0.38 -17.84 -22.61
C GLU A 198 0.13 -16.39 -22.21
N LEU A 199 0.09 -15.48 -23.18
CA LEU A 199 -0.12 -14.05 -22.95
C LEU A 199 -1.36 -13.53 -23.66
N ILE A 200 -2.02 -12.55 -23.04
CA ILE A 200 -3.07 -11.75 -23.66
C ILE A 200 -2.52 -10.36 -23.95
N ILE A 201 -2.59 -9.92 -25.20
CA ILE A 201 -2.17 -8.58 -25.63
C ILE A 201 -3.43 -7.74 -25.85
N VAL A 202 -3.51 -6.59 -25.20
CA VAL A 202 -4.67 -5.66 -25.25
C VAL A 202 -4.24 -4.28 -25.74
N GLU A 203 -5.17 -3.39 -26.08
CA GLU A 203 -4.86 -2.09 -26.65
C GLU A 203 -4.25 -1.14 -25.62
N GLY A 204 -4.90 -1.05 -24.46
CA GLY A 204 -4.65 -0.01 -23.48
C GLY A 204 -4.46 -0.51 -22.05
N ARG A 205 -4.04 0.43 -21.21
CA ARG A 205 -3.86 0.21 -19.77
C ARG A 205 -5.18 -0.16 -19.07
N ALA A 206 -6.29 0.43 -19.48
CA ALA A 206 -7.58 0.21 -18.86
C ALA A 206 -8.08 -1.24 -19.08
N ASP A 207 -7.81 -1.81 -20.26
CA ASP A 207 -8.05 -3.21 -20.57
C ASP A 207 -7.27 -4.13 -19.61
N VAL A 208 -5.97 -3.86 -19.41
CA VAL A 208 -5.14 -4.62 -18.46
C VAL A 208 -5.76 -4.61 -17.07
N ILE A 209 -6.23 -3.44 -16.62
CA ILE A 209 -6.89 -3.29 -15.32
C ILE A 209 -8.20 -4.08 -15.28
N ASN A 210 -9.00 -4.03 -16.34
CA ASN A 210 -10.29 -4.73 -16.38
C ASN A 210 -10.11 -6.25 -16.40
N LEU A 211 -9.19 -6.76 -17.22
CA LEU A 211 -8.84 -8.18 -17.25
C LEU A 211 -8.29 -8.65 -15.90
N LEU A 212 -7.42 -7.87 -15.27
CA LEU A 212 -6.84 -8.20 -13.97
C LEU A 212 -7.90 -8.22 -12.85
N LYS A 213 -8.84 -7.27 -12.85
CA LYS A 213 -10.02 -7.30 -11.96
C LYS A 213 -10.91 -8.51 -12.20
N SER A 214 -10.97 -8.98 -13.45
CA SER A 214 -11.75 -10.15 -13.87
C SER A 214 -11.01 -11.48 -13.69
N GLY A 215 -9.82 -11.47 -13.05
CA GLY A 215 -9.05 -12.66 -12.71
C GLY A 215 -8.12 -13.19 -13.81
N TYR A 216 -7.95 -12.45 -14.91
CA TYR A 216 -6.99 -12.81 -15.96
C TYR A 216 -5.62 -12.21 -15.67
N THR A 217 -4.59 -13.05 -15.83
CA THR A 217 -3.19 -12.66 -15.65
C THR A 217 -2.39 -12.96 -16.92
N GLY A 218 -1.10 -12.64 -16.96
CA GLY A 218 -0.31 -12.68 -18.20
C GLY A 218 -0.77 -11.67 -19.28
N VAL A 219 -1.31 -10.51 -18.87
CA VAL A 219 -1.86 -9.50 -19.79
C VAL A 219 -0.87 -8.35 -20.00
N ILE A 220 -0.72 -7.86 -21.23
CA ILE A 220 0.14 -6.71 -21.56
C ILE A 220 -0.54 -5.77 -22.58
N ALA A 221 -0.40 -4.46 -22.39
CA ALA A 221 -0.94 -3.44 -23.27
C ALA A 221 0.03 -3.06 -24.42
N LEU A 222 -0.52 -2.73 -25.58
CA LEU A 222 0.20 -2.13 -26.71
C LEU A 222 0.50 -0.64 -26.49
N GLU A 223 -0.42 0.07 -25.83
CA GLU A 223 -0.40 1.51 -25.58
C GLU A 223 -0.39 2.36 -26.87
N GLY A 224 -1.19 1.95 -27.85
CA GLY A 224 -1.44 2.67 -29.10
C GLY A 224 -1.42 1.77 -30.34
N VAL A 225 -1.52 2.39 -31.52
CA VAL A 225 -1.62 1.67 -32.81
C VAL A 225 -0.29 1.06 -33.25
N LYS A 226 0.83 1.73 -32.95
CA LYS A 226 2.15 1.28 -33.36
C LYS A 226 2.62 0.14 -32.46
N ILE A 227 2.89 -1.01 -33.04
CA ILE A 227 3.26 -2.21 -32.27
C ILE A 227 4.68 -2.07 -31.68
N PRO A 228 4.83 -2.12 -30.35
CA PRO A 228 6.12 -2.02 -29.66
C PRO A 228 7.07 -3.19 -29.99
N LYS A 229 8.39 -2.96 -29.92
CA LYS A 229 9.40 -4.02 -30.13
C LYS A 229 9.28 -5.12 -29.09
N THR A 230 8.95 -4.76 -27.86
CA THR A 230 8.70 -5.69 -26.75
C THR A 230 7.61 -6.69 -27.13
N ILE A 231 6.52 -6.22 -27.74
CA ILE A 231 5.41 -7.08 -28.17
C ILE A 231 5.84 -7.99 -29.30
N MET A 232 6.52 -7.47 -30.32
CA MET A 232 7.06 -8.29 -31.42
C MET A 232 7.98 -9.41 -30.93
N GLU A 233 8.78 -9.17 -29.90
CA GLU A 233 9.62 -10.21 -29.29
C GLU A 233 8.81 -11.23 -28.50
N LEU A 234 7.81 -10.80 -27.73
CA LEU A 234 6.94 -11.68 -26.96
C LEU A 234 6.14 -12.62 -27.87
N THR A 235 5.56 -12.09 -28.95
CA THR A 235 4.80 -12.87 -29.94
C THR A 235 5.64 -13.99 -30.60
N ARG A 236 6.97 -13.85 -30.66
CA ARG A 236 7.86 -14.89 -31.20
C ARG A 236 8.26 -15.96 -30.19
N LYS A 237 8.19 -15.65 -28.89
CA LYS A 237 8.70 -16.50 -27.80
C LYS A 237 7.59 -17.23 -27.06
N LYS A 238 6.40 -16.64 -26.99
CA LYS A 238 5.29 -17.08 -26.16
C LYS A 238 4.03 -17.25 -27.01
N GLU A 239 3.09 -18.03 -26.49
CA GLU A 239 1.80 -18.20 -27.14
C GLU A 239 0.91 -16.98 -26.85
N THR A 240 0.58 -16.18 -27.85
CA THR A 240 -0.13 -14.92 -27.63
C THR A 240 -1.52 -14.90 -28.25
N THR A 241 -2.51 -14.46 -27.48
CA THR A 241 -3.84 -14.05 -27.95
C THR A 241 -3.91 -12.53 -27.96
N VAL A 242 -4.25 -11.90 -29.07
CA VAL A 242 -4.53 -10.45 -29.09
C VAL A 242 -6.03 -10.26 -28.87
N PHE A 243 -6.41 -9.46 -27.89
CA PHE A 243 -7.79 -9.14 -27.57
C PHE A 243 -8.03 -7.65 -27.79
N LEU A 244 -8.75 -7.32 -28.85
CA LEU A 244 -8.94 -5.95 -29.34
C LEU A 244 -10.38 -5.50 -29.17
N ASP A 245 -10.57 -4.19 -29.19
CA ASP A 245 -11.86 -3.54 -29.09
C ASP A 245 -12.75 -3.86 -30.29
N GLY A 246 -14.06 -3.72 -30.10
CA GLY A 246 -15.07 -3.96 -31.12
C GLY A 246 -15.28 -2.78 -32.05
N ASP A 247 -14.25 -1.96 -32.24
CA ASP A 247 -14.30 -0.65 -32.87
C ASP A 247 -13.26 -0.50 -34.01
N ARG A 248 -13.19 0.70 -34.59
CA ARG A 248 -12.24 1.01 -35.67
C ARG A 248 -10.79 1.10 -35.18
N GLY A 249 -10.55 1.49 -33.92
CA GLY A 249 -9.22 1.49 -33.31
C GLY A 249 -8.61 0.09 -33.32
N GLY A 250 -9.36 -0.89 -32.84
CA GLY A 250 -8.94 -2.29 -32.87
C GLY A 250 -8.76 -2.85 -34.27
N ASP A 251 -9.49 -2.37 -35.27
CA ASP A 251 -9.27 -2.75 -36.67
C ASP A 251 -7.93 -2.26 -37.21
N LEU A 252 -7.53 -1.04 -36.87
CA LEU A 252 -6.24 -0.49 -37.27
C LEU A 252 -5.08 -1.23 -36.58
N ILE A 253 -5.23 -1.55 -35.30
CA ILE A 253 -4.24 -2.33 -34.56
C ILE A 253 -4.08 -3.73 -35.14
N LEU A 254 -5.19 -4.40 -35.49
CA LEU A 254 -5.13 -5.71 -36.14
C LEU A 254 -4.37 -5.65 -37.47
N LYS A 255 -4.63 -4.62 -38.30
CA LYS A 255 -3.93 -4.41 -39.57
C LYS A 255 -2.43 -4.14 -39.38
N GLU A 256 -2.04 -3.40 -38.35
CA GLU A 256 -0.63 -3.19 -38.05
C GLU A 256 0.02 -4.49 -37.56
N LEU A 257 -0.64 -5.22 -36.66
CA LEU A 257 -0.18 -6.54 -36.19
C LEU A 257 0.06 -7.47 -37.37
N MET A 258 -0.85 -7.55 -38.34
CA MET A 258 -0.69 -8.37 -39.55
C MET A 258 0.58 -8.12 -40.35
N GLN A 259 1.15 -6.92 -40.28
CA GLN A 259 2.37 -6.57 -40.99
C GLN A 259 3.63 -6.93 -40.20
N VAL A 260 3.60 -6.80 -38.87
CA VAL A 260 4.82 -6.80 -38.04
C VAL A 260 4.90 -7.95 -37.01
N ALA A 261 3.78 -8.58 -36.69
CA ALA A 261 3.67 -9.64 -35.68
C ALA A 261 2.69 -10.75 -36.13
N ARG A 262 2.84 -11.95 -35.57
CA ARG A 262 1.95 -13.08 -35.86
C ARG A 262 1.51 -13.75 -34.57
N PRO A 263 0.48 -13.22 -33.89
CA PRO A 263 -0.07 -13.87 -32.71
C PRO A 263 -0.70 -15.21 -33.08
N LYS A 264 -0.94 -16.08 -32.09
CA LYS A 264 -1.58 -17.38 -32.36
C LYS A 264 -3.10 -17.22 -32.54
N TYR A 265 -3.71 -16.37 -31.73
CA TYR A 265 -5.15 -16.14 -31.73
C TYR A 265 -5.50 -14.66 -31.70
N VAL A 266 -6.69 -14.33 -32.20
CA VAL A 266 -7.32 -13.02 -32.10
C VAL A 266 -8.70 -13.18 -31.46
N ALA A 267 -8.98 -12.39 -30.44
CA ALA A 267 -10.29 -12.21 -29.85
C ALA A 267 -10.75 -10.76 -30.10
N ARG A 268 -12.07 -10.57 -30.18
CA ARG A 268 -12.69 -9.25 -30.35
C ARG A 268 -13.76 -9.03 -29.32
N ALA A 269 -13.79 -7.83 -28.76
CA ALA A 269 -14.93 -7.39 -27.97
C ALA A 269 -16.19 -7.32 -28.86
N PRO A 270 -17.40 -7.42 -28.28
CA PRO A 270 -18.64 -7.19 -29.00
C PRO A 270 -18.62 -5.86 -29.76
N ARG A 271 -19.26 -5.82 -30.93
CA ARG A 271 -19.25 -4.64 -31.81
C ARG A 271 -19.68 -3.37 -31.06
N GLY A 272 -18.83 -2.35 -31.10
CA GLY A 272 -19.05 -1.06 -30.44
C GLY A 272 -18.79 -1.03 -28.94
N LYS A 273 -18.21 -2.09 -28.36
CA LYS A 273 -17.72 -2.10 -26.98
C LYS A 273 -16.20 -2.12 -26.93
N GLU A 274 -15.66 -1.48 -25.91
CA GLU A 274 -14.24 -1.51 -25.57
C GLU A 274 -13.98 -2.60 -24.51
N VAL A 275 -12.79 -3.18 -24.51
CA VAL A 275 -12.39 -4.24 -23.57
C VAL A 275 -12.44 -3.73 -22.12
N GLU A 276 -12.19 -2.44 -21.89
CA GLU A 276 -12.30 -1.80 -20.58
C GLU A 276 -13.74 -1.80 -20.00
N GLU A 277 -14.77 -1.92 -20.83
CA GLU A 277 -16.18 -1.86 -20.43
C GLU A 277 -16.83 -3.24 -20.23
N LEU A 278 -16.14 -4.32 -20.58
CA LEU A 278 -16.70 -5.67 -20.56
C LEU A 278 -16.86 -6.22 -19.15
N THR A 279 -17.93 -6.99 -18.95
CA THR A 279 -18.11 -7.79 -17.72
C THR A 279 -17.19 -9.03 -17.73
N PRO A 280 -16.90 -9.65 -16.56
CA PRO A 280 -16.13 -10.88 -16.50
C PRO A 280 -16.69 -12.00 -17.38
N GLU A 281 -18.02 -12.10 -17.48
CA GLU A 281 -18.71 -13.06 -18.35
C GLU A 281 -18.48 -12.76 -19.83
N GLU A 282 -18.53 -11.50 -20.24
CA GLU A 282 -18.31 -11.07 -21.63
C GLU A 282 -16.85 -11.28 -22.05
N ILE A 283 -15.87 -11.00 -21.17
CA ILE A 283 -14.44 -11.28 -21.41
C ILE A 283 -14.23 -12.78 -21.65
N ARG A 284 -14.80 -13.62 -20.77
CA ARG A 284 -14.70 -15.08 -20.89
C ARG A 284 -15.30 -15.59 -22.19
N GLU A 285 -16.46 -15.07 -22.59
CA GLU A 285 -17.10 -15.45 -23.85
C GLU A 285 -16.27 -15.02 -25.07
N ALA A 286 -15.75 -13.80 -25.08
CA ALA A 286 -14.93 -13.28 -26.17
C ALA A 286 -13.62 -14.07 -26.34
N LEU A 287 -12.91 -14.35 -25.23
CA LEU A 287 -11.68 -15.14 -25.25
C LEU A 287 -11.94 -16.61 -25.64
N ALA A 288 -13.07 -17.19 -25.23
CA ALA A 288 -13.46 -18.53 -25.65
C ALA A 288 -13.75 -18.62 -27.17
N LYS A 289 -14.25 -17.53 -27.76
CA LYS A 289 -14.52 -17.39 -29.20
C LYS A 289 -13.30 -16.94 -30.02
N ARG A 290 -12.10 -16.89 -29.43
CA ARG A 290 -10.87 -16.50 -30.14
C ARG A 290 -10.63 -17.35 -31.38
N VAL A 291 -10.19 -16.70 -32.45
CA VAL A 291 -10.00 -17.31 -33.77
C VAL A 291 -8.50 -17.43 -34.06
N PRO A 292 -8.02 -18.52 -34.69
CA PRO A 292 -6.64 -18.61 -35.15
C PRO A 292 -6.28 -17.45 -36.07
N PHE A 293 -5.12 -16.83 -35.86
CA PHE A 293 -4.69 -15.65 -36.62
C PHE A 293 -4.62 -15.90 -38.13
N GLU A 294 -4.17 -17.07 -38.55
CA GLU A 294 -4.13 -17.46 -39.97
C GLU A 294 -5.51 -17.43 -40.64
N LYS A 295 -6.57 -17.79 -39.90
CA LYS A 295 -7.95 -17.70 -40.39
C LYS A 295 -8.39 -16.23 -40.56
N VAL A 296 -7.96 -15.35 -39.66
CA VAL A 296 -8.23 -13.90 -39.75
C VAL A 296 -7.51 -13.29 -40.97
N LEU A 297 -6.25 -13.67 -41.21
CA LEU A 297 -5.47 -13.22 -42.36
C LEU A 297 -6.13 -13.63 -43.69
N ALA A 298 -6.61 -14.88 -43.78
CA ALA A 298 -7.34 -15.36 -44.94
C ALA A 298 -8.63 -14.55 -45.18
N LEU A 299 -9.43 -14.30 -44.13
CA LEU A 299 -10.67 -13.52 -44.24
C LEU A 299 -10.45 -12.05 -44.63
N SER A 300 -9.40 -11.42 -44.10
CA SER A 300 -9.05 -10.04 -44.48
C SER A 300 -8.68 -9.94 -45.96
N ARG A 301 -7.89 -10.90 -46.47
CA ARG A 301 -7.55 -10.97 -47.89
C ARG A 301 -8.79 -11.17 -48.77
N ILE A 302 -9.71 -12.02 -48.34
CA ILE A 302 -10.99 -12.24 -49.02
C ILE A 302 -11.82 -10.93 -49.04
N GLY A 303 -11.84 -10.17 -47.95
CA GLY A 303 -12.49 -8.86 -47.87
C GLY A 303 -11.92 -7.83 -48.85
N GLU A 304 -10.59 -7.73 -48.94
CA GLU A 304 -9.90 -6.86 -49.91
C GLU A 304 -10.26 -7.23 -51.35
N LEU A 305 -10.17 -8.52 -51.69
CA LEU A 305 -10.54 -9.03 -53.02
C LEU A 305 -12.03 -8.78 -53.33
N ALA A 306 -12.92 -9.00 -52.35
CA ALA A 306 -14.34 -8.70 -52.50
C ALA A 306 -14.59 -7.21 -52.77
N GLY A 307 -13.82 -6.32 -52.14
CA GLY A 307 -13.84 -4.88 -52.40
C GLY A 307 -13.37 -4.52 -53.81
N GLU A 308 -12.31 -5.16 -54.30
CA GLU A 308 -11.76 -4.95 -55.65
C GLU A 308 -12.70 -5.39 -56.77
N ILE A 309 -13.41 -6.50 -56.57
CA ILE A 309 -14.32 -7.05 -57.60
C ILE A 309 -15.73 -6.49 -57.51
N ARG A 310 -16.07 -5.72 -56.46
CA ARG A 310 -17.42 -5.20 -56.28
C ARG A 310 -17.82 -4.26 -57.42
N GLY A 311 -18.94 -4.56 -58.09
CA GLY A 311 -19.42 -3.83 -59.26
C GLY A 311 -18.71 -4.18 -60.58
N THR A 312 -17.82 -5.17 -60.58
CA THR A 312 -17.09 -5.61 -61.79
C THR A 312 -17.72 -6.83 -62.45
N LEU A 313 -18.60 -7.56 -61.75
CA LEU A 313 -19.14 -8.86 -62.17
C LEU A 313 -18.05 -9.91 -62.43
N GLU A 314 -16.97 -9.86 -61.66
CA GLU A 314 -15.87 -10.83 -61.71
C GLU A 314 -15.92 -11.81 -60.54
N ALA A 315 -15.25 -12.95 -60.73
CA ALA A 315 -15.08 -14.01 -59.77
C ALA A 315 -13.59 -14.38 -59.67
N ILE A 316 -13.12 -14.61 -58.47
CA ILE A 316 -11.76 -15.06 -58.16
C ILE A 316 -11.85 -16.47 -57.61
N LEU A 317 -11.14 -17.39 -58.28
CA LEU A 317 -10.99 -18.78 -57.88
C LEU A 317 -9.70 -18.93 -57.07
N MET A 318 -9.78 -19.61 -55.92
CA MET A 318 -8.65 -19.77 -55.00
C MET A 318 -8.50 -21.20 -54.50
N ARG A 319 -7.27 -21.55 -54.13
CA ARG A 319 -6.91 -22.78 -53.43
C ARG A 319 -7.11 -22.62 -51.91
N GLY A 320 -7.10 -23.71 -51.15
CA GLY A 320 -7.35 -23.69 -49.70
C GLY A 320 -6.32 -22.90 -48.86
N ASP A 321 -5.15 -22.60 -49.42
CA ASP A 321 -4.10 -21.75 -48.83
C ASP A 321 -4.28 -20.25 -49.16
N GLY A 322 -5.34 -19.89 -49.90
CA GLY A 322 -5.61 -18.53 -50.33
C GLY A 322 -4.80 -18.08 -51.55
N ALA A 323 -4.11 -18.99 -52.26
CA ALA A 323 -3.48 -18.67 -53.54
C ALA A 323 -4.54 -18.45 -54.64
N GLU A 324 -4.42 -17.35 -55.37
CA GLU A 324 -5.29 -17.05 -56.52
C GLU A 324 -4.95 -17.95 -57.71
N LEU A 325 -5.96 -18.60 -58.27
CA LEU A 325 -5.84 -19.53 -59.40
C LEU A 325 -6.27 -18.88 -60.72
N ALA A 326 -7.29 -18.02 -60.67
CA ALA A 326 -7.78 -17.26 -61.82
C ALA A 326 -8.79 -16.19 -61.38
N ARG A 327 -8.84 -15.09 -62.14
CA ARG A 327 -9.90 -14.09 -62.14
C ARG A 327 -10.69 -14.20 -63.45
N ILE A 328 -12.00 -14.36 -63.37
CA ILE A 328 -12.89 -14.66 -64.51
C ILE A 328 -14.20 -13.87 -64.41
N PRO A 329 -14.94 -13.65 -65.51
CA PRO A 329 -16.30 -13.10 -65.44
C PRO A 329 -17.26 -14.05 -64.69
N VAL A 330 -18.19 -13.50 -63.90
CA VAL A 330 -19.23 -14.28 -63.17
C VAL A 330 -20.07 -15.12 -64.11
N SER A 331 -20.31 -14.65 -65.34
CA SER A 331 -21.03 -15.43 -66.37
C SER A 331 -20.35 -16.74 -66.72
N GLU A 332 -19.02 -16.82 -66.59
CA GLU A 332 -18.21 -18.02 -66.87
C GLU A 332 -18.01 -18.90 -65.62
N LEU A 333 -18.37 -18.41 -64.43
CA LEU A 333 -18.02 -19.04 -63.15
C LEU A 333 -18.41 -20.52 -63.08
N VAL A 334 -19.66 -20.84 -63.42
CA VAL A 334 -20.16 -22.22 -63.33
C VAL A 334 -19.42 -23.16 -64.28
N ASP A 335 -19.14 -22.70 -65.50
CA ASP A 335 -18.49 -23.53 -66.52
C ASP A 335 -17.01 -23.74 -66.18
N ARG A 336 -16.32 -22.69 -65.76
CA ARG A 336 -14.92 -22.76 -65.30
C ARG A 336 -14.75 -23.60 -64.05
N LEU A 337 -15.70 -23.53 -63.13
CA LEU A 337 -15.65 -24.33 -61.91
C LEU A 337 -15.77 -25.82 -62.23
N ARG A 338 -16.56 -26.22 -63.24
CA ARG A 338 -16.69 -27.62 -63.66
C ARG A 338 -15.39 -28.20 -64.24
N GLU A 339 -14.55 -27.37 -64.82
CA GLU A 339 -13.28 -27.76 -65.45
C GLU A 339 -12.12 -27.91 -64.45
N ARG A 340 -12.33 -27.52 -63.18
CA ARG A 340 -11.26 -27.45 -62.18
C ARG A 340 -11.65 -28.16 -60.89
N ASP A 341 -10.76 -29.02 -60.40
CA ASP A 341 -10.90 -29.68 -59.11
C ASP A 341 -9.90 -29.12 -58.06
N ASP A 342 -9.11 -28.11 -58.45
CA ASP A 342 -8.11 -27.45 -57.59
C ASP A 342 -8.63 -26.20 -56.85
N VAL A 343 -9.91 -25.87 -57.05
CA VAL A 343 -10.59 -24.71 -56.46
C VAL A 343 -11.25 -25.12 -55.15
N GLU A 344 -10.83 -24.52 -54.04
CA GLU A 344 -11.44 -24.75 -52.73
C GLU A 344 -12.24 -23.54 -52.24
N MET A 345 -12.01 -22.36 -52.81
CA MET A 345 -12.67 -21.12 -52.43
C MET A 345 -12.98 -20.25 -53.65
N VAL A 346 -14.15 -19.60 -53.63
CA VAL A 346 -14.61 -18.69 -54.69
C VAL A 346 -15.13 -17.40 -54.08
N VAL A 347 -14.65 -16.25 -54.57
CA VAL A 347 -15.13 -14.91 -54.20
C VAL A 347 -15.63 -14.22 -55.45
N PHE A 348 -16.90 -13.80 -55.51
CA PHE A 348 -17.46 -13.27 -56.74
C PHE A 348 -18.51 -12.17 -56.52
N ASP A 349 -18.58 -11.23 -57.46
CA ASP A 349 -19.52 -10.12 -57.45
C ASP A 349 -20.88 -10.54 -58.03
N GLY A 350 -21.66 -11.28 -57.24
CA GLY A 350 -22.96 -11.77 -57.68
C GLY A 350 -23.78 -12.47 -56.61
N ILE A 351 -24.92 -13.01 -57.04
CA ILE A 351 -25.89 -13.71 -56.20
C ILE A 351 -25.53 -15.20 -56.11
N ILE A 352 -25.48 -15.73 -54.89
CA ILE A 352 -25.30 -17.16 -54.64
C ILE A 352 -26.61 -17.88 -54.96
N THR A 353 -26.60 -18.68 -56.03
CA THR A 353 -27.76 -19.44 -56.52
C THR A 353 -27.64 -20.92 -56.21
N GLN A 354 -28.77 -21.64 -56.22
CA GLN A 354 -28.82 -23.10 -56.03
C GLN A 354 -27.88 -23.83 -57.01
N ARG A 355 -27.92 -23.45 -58.31
CA ARG A 355 -27.06 -24.02 -59.36
C ARG A 355 -25.56 -23.87 -59.05
N LEU A 356 -25.17 -22.72 -58.51
CA LEU A 356 -23.77 -22.47 -58.15
C LEU A 356 -23.35 -23.32 -56.94
N LEU A 357 -24.21 -23.44 -55.92
CA LEU A 357 -23.93 -24.27 -54.74
C LEU A 357 -23.81 -25.75 -55.08
N GLU A 358 -24.68 -26.26 -55.96
CA GLU A 358 -24.59 -27.66 -56.43
C GLU A 358 -23.29 -27.89 -57.19
N THR A 359 -22.92 -27.00 -58.11
CA THR A 359 -21.66 -27.09 -58.85
C THR A 359 -20.44 -27.01 -57.92
N ALA A 360 -20.49 -26.10 -56.94
CA ALA A 360 -19.45 -25.96 -55.92
C ALA A 360 -19.30 -27.22 -55.06
N LYS A 361 -20.41 -27.84 -54.67
CA LYS A 361 -20.43 -29.09 -53.91
C LYS A 361 -19.80 -30.23 -54.71
N GLU A 362 -20.22 -30.40 -55.97
CA GLU A 362 -19.67 -31.43 -56.86
C GLU A 362 -18.16 -31.28 -57.06
N LYS A 363 -17.68 -30.04 -57.08
CA LYS A 363 -16.28 -29.69 -57.32
C LYS A 363 -15.42 -29.59 -56.06
N GLY A 364 -16.00 -29.85 -54.88
CA GLY A 364 -15.26 -29.83 -53.62
C GLY A 364 -14.87 -28.43 -53.12
N VAL A 365 -15.56 -27.38 -53.59
CA VAL A 365 -15.40 -26.03 -53.06
C VAL A 365 -15.93 -26.01 -51.63
N LYS A 366 -15.11 -25.50 -50.70
CA LYS A 366 -15.43 -25.42 -49.28
C LYS A 366 -16.00 -24.07 -48.89
N THR A 367 -15.65 -23.00 -49.61
CA THR A 367 -16.06 -21.64 -49.25
C THR A 367 -16.54 -20.84 -50.46
N LEU A 368 -17.74 -20.28 -50.36
CA LEU A 368 -18.34 -19.40 -51.36
C LEU A 368 -18.62 -18.03 -50.74
N VAL A 369 -18.15 -16.98 -51.42
CA VAL A 369 -18.27 -15.61 -50.96
C VAL A 369 -18.91 -14.77 -52.06
N GLY A 370 -20.07 -14.16 -51.76
CA GLY A 370 -20.85 -13.41 -52.75
C GLY A 370 -21.57 -12.20 -52.15
N GLU A 371 -22.32 -11.47 -52.98
CA GLU A 371 -23.02 -10.26 -52.53
C GLU A 371 -24.24 -10.58 -51.67
N ARG A 372 -25.01 -11.61 -52.05
CA ARG A 372 -26.23 -12.06 -51.36
C ARG A 372 -26.55 -13.51 -51.72
N VAL A 373 -27.36 -14.17 -50.90
CA VAL A 373 -27.94 -15.49 -51.22
C VAL A 373 -29.30 -15.29 -51.90
N ALA A 374 -29.59 -16.05 -52.96
CA ALA A 374 -30.91 -16.03 -53.59
C ALA A 374 -31.99 -16.62 -52.66
N THR A 375 -33.22 -16.13 -52.77
CA THR A 375 -34.35 -16.59 -51.95
C THR A 375 -34.66 -18.07 -52.22
N GLY A 376 -34.88 -18.84 -51.15
CA GLY A 376 -35.26 -20.26 -51.25
C GLY A 376 -34.09 -21.21 -51.56
N VAL A 377 -32.86 -20.74 -51.41
CA VAL A 377 -31.65 -21.55 -51.57
C VAL A 377 -31.28 -22.23 -50.25
N GLU A 378 -31.01 -23.52 -50.30
CA GLU A 378 -30.51 -24.30 -49.17
C GLU A 378 -28.99 -24.46 -49.28
N VAL A 379 -28.26 -23.99 -48.27
CA VAL A 379 -26.80 -24.10 -48.24
C VAL A 379 -26.42 -25.51 -47.76
N PRO A 380 -25.68 -26.29 -48.57
CA PRO A 380 -25.20 -27.61 -48.14
C PRO A 380 -24.26 -27.48 -46.92
N PRO A 381 -24.29 -28.42 -45.96
CA PRO A 381 -23.46 -28.35 -44.76
C PRO A 381 -21.95 -28.42 -45.05
N GLU A 382 -21.56 -28.90 -46.24
CA GLU A 382 -20.17 -28.99 -46.66
C GLU A 382 -19.58 -27.67 -47.19
N ILE A 383 -20.43 -26.65 -47.42
CA ILE A 383 -20.03 -25.36 -47.99
C ILE A 383 -20.25 -24.24 -46.97
N GLU A 384 -19.18 -23.54 -46.61
CA GLU A 384 -19.26 -22.29 -45.87
C GLU A 384 -19.62 -21.14 -46.83
N VAL A 385 -20.79 -20.53 -46.63
CA VAL A 385 -21.21 -19.33 -47.35
C VAL A 385 -20.93 -18.09 -46.52
N LYS A 386 -20.31 -17.07 -47.14
CA LYS A 386 -20.15 -15.74 -46.57
C LYS A 386 -20.65 -14.66 -47.51
N LEU A 387 -21.22 -13.60 -46.95
CA LEU A 387 -21.62 -12.42 -47.70
C LEU A 387 -20.56 -11.33 -47.64
N PHE A 388 -20.49 -10.47 -48.66
CA PHE A 388 -19.62 -9.30 -48.65
C PHE A 388 -19.89 -8.39 -47.44
N SER A 389 -21.12 -8.38 -46.92
CA SER A 389 -21.49 -7.64 -45.71
C SER A 389 -20.97 -8.23 -44.39
N GLU A 390 -20.49 -9.47 -44.42
CA GLU A 390 -20.01 -10.22 -43.25
C GLU A 390 -18.48 -10.29 -43.19
N LEU A 391 -17.80 -9.77 -44.21
CA LEU A 391 -16.35 -9.67 -44.24
C LEU A 391 -15.88 -8.42 -43.48
N PRO A 392 -14.72 -8.50 -42.80
CA PRO A 392 -14.14 -7.39 -42.04
C PRO A 392 -13.67 -6.22 -42.91
#